data_AF-A0A1M7Y959-F1
#
_entry.id   AF-A0A1M7Y959-F1
#
_cell.length_a   1.000
_cell.length_b   1.000
_cell.length_c   1.000
_cell.angle_alpha   90.00
_cell.angle_beta   90.00
_cell.angle_gamma   90.00
#
_symmetry.space_group_name_H-M   'P 1'
#
loop_
_entity.id
_entity.type
_entity.pdbx_description
1 polymer ?
#
loop_
_entity_poly.entity_id
_entity_poly.type
_entity_poly.pdbx_seq_one_letter_code
_entity_poly.pdbx_strand_id
1 'polypeptide(L)'
;MKLEIGLRKAALLGIVCLSVVFCNTGSIKEANASTANPESSLAAANNTLSEKNSNLYPMHAITNGNDLYGFVDQTGSIVIKPSYTWAGNFSDGLAVVYQDGTYLAINTKGKVILKTSNYVNDFHNGLASFTDTKTYKNGYINNKGKIVIKASYNFASDFGKDHTAIVSKSGKFYRINSEGKILKTYPLNIKNYYGVTGDGYITYTDSKTFLEGVKDLNGKTILKASYSDATYLGNGLFGVKKKLPDGEGYLTGVMPSALFDKNGKQLTSYKYYDLSVYTNQYASCTDSKYTYLIDTKGNKVSSFPKQEGRGTLTVLGNVVQANIDNTLYYLKMDGTLIWKGAEATALSSGITVHSVKVKPNKYVAIYYPKLEGLSDLSTQKKINDKLEGLFTADRMKLTEKDALMVDDNFSVDQLKDLLVICRTGYDFPFGAAHGTPIRLYYFIDTKTGTFYQFKDLFKKDSNYVKALDNIVRKKMKAQETADGSFYFTSDSTYVTESQFFDLSNDTLTVYFDSGAIAPYAAGFPQFEIPFSDITNLIDKDGAFWKSFHQ
;
A
#
# COMPACT_ATOMS: atom_id res chain seq x y z
N MET A 1 7.03 -22.68 -32.99
CA MET A 1 6.25 -21.46 -33.35
C MET A 1 4.83 -21.65 -32.85
N LYS A 2 4.16 -20.61 -32.33
CA LYS A 2 3.00 -20.68 -31.39
C LYS A 2 3.35 -21.26 -30.00
N LEU A 3 3.78 -20.40 -29.08
CA LEU A 3 3.61 -20.61 -27.63
C LEU A 3 3.56 -19.29 -26.84
N GLU A 4 2.86 -18.29 -27.39
CA GLU A 4 2.48 -17.07 -26.66
C GLU A 4 1.04 -17.22 -26.12
N ILE A 5 0.61 -16.26 -25.29
CA ILE A 5 -0.73 -16.06 -24.67
C ILE A 5 -0.86 -16.51 -23.19
N GLY A 6 -0.09 -17.49 -22.69
CA GLY A 6 -0.27 -18.02 -21.32
C GLY A 6 0.04 -17.07 -20.15
N LEU A 7 1.23 -16.45 -20.14
CA LEU A 7 1.88 -15.97 -18.90
C LEU A 7 1.57 -14.52 -18.43
N ARG A 8 0.62 -13.80 -19.05
CA ARG A 8 0.42 -12.35 -18.78
C ARG A 8 -0.54 -11.97 -17.63
N LYS A 9 -1.05 -12.91 -16.82
CA LYS A 9 -2.07 -12.61 -15.78
C LYS A 9 -1.58 -12.42 -14.34
N ALA A 10 -0.42 -12.95 -13.95
CA ALA A 10 0.04 -12.89 -12.56
C ALA A 10 0.98 -11.70 -12.26
N ALA A 11 1.84 -11.32 -13.20
CA ALA A 11 3.00 -10.47 -12.94
C ALA A 11 2.76 -8.94 -12.98
N LEU A 12 1.51 -8.45 -12.83
CA LEU A 12 1.19 -7.03 -13.03
C LEU A 12 0.55 -6.30 -11.83
N LEU A 13 0.27 -6.99 -10.70
CA LEU A 13 -0.33 -6.33 -9.53
C LEU A 13 0.65 -5.44 -8.74
N GLY A 14 1.96 -5.55 -8.94
CA GLY A 14 2.96 -4.99 -8.02
C GLY A 14 3.60 -3.63 -8.38
N ILE A 15 3.23 -2.99 -9.49
CA ILE A 15 4.00 -1.84 -10.04
C ILE A 15 3.18 -0.53 -10.23
N VAL A 16 1.86 -0.56 -10.11
CA VAL A 16 1.01 0.64 -10.31
C VAL A 16 0.41 1.12 -8.97
N CYS A 17 1.28 1.65 -8.10
CA CYS A 17 0.87 2.20 -6.80
C CYS A 17 1.56 3.54 -6.50
N LEU A 18 1.30 4.56 -7.35
CA LEU A 18 1.69 5.94 -7.11
C LEU A 18 0.86 6.91 -7.98
N SER A 19 0.51 8.07 -7.41
CA SER A 19 -0.31 9.16 -7.99
C SER A 19 -1.84 9.00 -7.89
N VAL A 20 -2.46 9.91 -7.13
CA VAL A 20 -3.88 10.27 -7.00
C VAL A 20 -3.92 11.81 -6.83
N VAL A 21 -5.00 12.56 -7.16
CA VAL A 21 -5.58 13.73 -6.39
C VAL A 21 -6.10 14.98 -7.19
N PHE A 22 -7.41 15.34 -7.07
CA PHE A 22 -7.98 16.72 -6.94
C PHE A 22 -9.09 17.23 -7.99
N CYS A 23 -9.98 18.22 -7.64
CA CYS A 23 -11.11 18.95 -8.35
C CYS A 23 -10.92 19.45 -9.83
N ASN A 24 -11.75 19.61 -10.90
CA ASN A 24 -13.16 19.69 -11.50
C ASN A 24 -14.23 20.74 -11.06
N THR A 25 -15.33 20.87 -11.85
CA THR A 25 -16.81 21.14 -11.61
C THR A 25 -17.57 21.13 -12.98
N GLY A 26 -18.93 21.07 -13.09
CA GLY A 26 -19.69 21.45 -14.34
C GLY A 26 -21.19 21.07 -14.46
N SER A 27 -22.08 21.98 -14.94
CA SER A 27 -23.57 21.84 -15.02
C SER A 27 -24.19 22.21 -16.39
N ILE A 28 -25.43 21.77 -16.70
CA ILE A 28 -26.18 22.18 -17.93
C ILE A 28 -27.68 22.45 -17.68
N LYS A 29 -28.19 23.49 -18.34
CA LYS A 29 -29.57 24.01 -18.54
C LYS A 29 -30.36 23.18 -19.60
N GLU A 30 -31.66 23.34 -19.95
CA GLU A 30 -32.85 24.09 -19.43
C GLU A 30 -34.13 23.54 -20.10
N ALA A 31 -35.31 23.80 -19.53
CA ALA A 31 -36.58 23.94 -20.29
C ALA A 31 -37.70 24.65 -19.48
N ASN A 32 -38.04 25.86 -19.95
CA ASN A 32 -39.25 26.70 -19.81
C ASN A 32 -40.56 26.10 -19.23
N ALA A 33 -41.49 26.88 -18.64
CA ALA A 33 -41.44 28.27 -18.15
C ALA A 33 -42.71 28.64 -17.34
N SER A 34 -42.60 29.62 -16.41
CA SER A 34 -43.71 30.48 -15.95
C SER A 34 -43.13 31.75 -15.30
N THR A 35 -43.91 32.84 -15.20
CA THR A 35 -43.41 34.20 -14.97
C THR A 35 -43.46 34.68 -13.51
N ALA A 36 -42.32 35.11 -12.95
CA ALA A 36 -42.19 36.20 -11.98
C ALA A 36 -40.70 36.63 -11.84
N ASN A 37 -40.43 37.92 -11.63
CA ASN A 37 -39.08 38.46 -11.36
C ASN A 37 -38.92 38.69 -9.84
N PRO A 38 -37.78 38.33 -9.22
CA PRO A 38 -36.94 39.42 -8.67
C PRO A 38 -35.42 39.15 -8.70
N GLU A 39 -34.67 40.05 -9.32
CA GLU A 39 -33.21 40.17 -9.19
C GLU A 39 -32.81 40.78 -7.83
N SER A 40 -32.72 39.97 -6.77
CA SER A 40 -32.10 40.42 -5.50
C SER A 40 -31.52 39.33 -4.59
N SER A 41 -31.83 38.05 -4.79
CA SER A 41 -31.51 36.97 -3.82
C SER A 41 -30.35 36.03 -4.20
N LEU A 42 -29.85 36.09 -5.44
CA LEU A 42 -28.92 35.08 -5.98
C LEU A 42 -27.46 35.19 -5.52
N ALA A 43 -27.06 36.30 -4.87
CA ALA A 43 -25.68 36.51 -4.43
C ALA A 43 -25.29 35.67 -3.17
N ALA A 44 -26.26 35.16 -2.41
CA ALA A 44 -26.02 34.50 -1.12
C ALA A 44 -26.04 32.95 -1.15
N ALA A 45 -26.47 32.35 -2.26
CA ALA A 45 -26.79 30.91 -2.31
C ALA A 45 -25.65 29.99 -2.83
N ASN A 46 -24.65 30.54 -3.52
CA ASN A 46 -23.64 29.75 -4.24
C ASN A 46 -22.37 29.42 -3.45
N ASN A 47 -22.29 29.75 -2.16
CA ASN A 47 -21.06 29.67 -1.36
C ASN A 47 -21.11 28.63 -0.21
N THR A 48 -22.03 27.65 -0.28
CA THR A 48 -22.31 26.71 0.83
C THR A 48 -22.34 25.23 0.43
N LEU A 49 -21.94 24.88 -0.80
CA LEU A 49 -21.88 23.49 -1.29
C LEU A 49 -20.46 22.93 -1.48
N SER A 50 -19.42 23.77 -1.50
CA SER A 50 -18.01 23.36 -1.64
C SER A 50 -17.30 23.08 -0.30
N GLU A 51 -17.82 23.59 0.81
CA GLU A 51 -17.20 23.44 2.15
C GLU A 51 -18.01 22.56 3.10
N LYS A 52 -19.03 21.84 2.62
CA LYS A 52 -19.73 20.82 3.43
C LYS A 52 -18.97 19.49 3.50
N ASN A 53 -17.68 19.65 3.79
CA ASN A 53 -16.68 18.73 4.28
C ASN A 53 -17.20 17.30 4.55
N SER A 54 -16.88 16.39 3.65
CA SER A 54 -17.03 14.95 3.85
C SER A 54 -15.99 14.47 4.86
N ASN A 55 -16.24 14.79 6.13
CA ASN A 55 -15.40 14.63 7.33
C ASN A 55 -15.12 13.17 7.72
N LEU A 56 -14.95 12.27 6.76
CA LEU A 56 -14.66 10.85 6.97
C LEU A 56 -13.29 10.51 6.39
N TYR A 57 -12.49 9.80 7.18
CA TYR A 57 -11.13 9.43 6.85
C TYR A 57 -10.97 7.91 6.87
N PRO A 58 -10.28 7.30 5.88
CA PRO A 58 -10.15 5.85 5.80
C PRO A 58 -9.34 5.31 6.98
N MET A 59 -9.88 4.30 7.65
CA MET A 59 -9.19 3.56 8.71
C MET A 59 -9.19 2.09 8.35
N HIS A 60 -8.21 1.34 8.85
CA HIS A 60 -8.18 -0.12 8.74
C HIS A 60 -8.26 -0.76 10.13
N ALA A 61 -8.77 -1.98 10.19
CA ALA A 61 -8.75 -2.80 11.40
C ALA A 61 -8.86 -4.29 11.06
N ILE A 62 -8.10 -5.12 11.79
CA ILE A 62 -8.19 -6.57 11.68
C ILE A 62 -9.57 -7.05 12.09
N THR A 63 -10.28 -7.67 11.15
CA THR A 63 -11.63 -8.20 11.29
C THR A 63 -11.62 -9.63 10.79
N ASN A 64 -11.86 -10.61 11.67
CA ASN A 64 -11.77 -12.05 11.35
C ASN A 64 -10.46 -12.42 10.62
N GLY A 65 -9.32 -12.00 11.17
CA GLY A 65 -7.98 -12.24 10.59
C GLY A 65 -7.61 -11.41 9.36
N ASN A 66 -8.55 -10.64 8.78
CA ASN A 66 -8.33 -9.85 7.57
C ASN A 66 -8.21 -8.36 7.91
N ASP A 67 -7.21 -7.66 7.38
CA ASP A 67 -7.16 -6.20 7.48
C ASP A 67 -8.19 -5.57 6.52
N LEU A 68 -9.19 -4.88 7.08
CA LEU A 68 -10.30 -4.31 6.31
C LEU A 68 -10.48 -2.82 6.58
N TYR A 69 -10.79 -2.08 5.52
CA TYR A 69 -11.00 -0.65 5.52
C TYR A 69 -12.44 -0.28 5.88
N GLY A 70 -12.57 0.69 6.77
CA GLY A 70 -13.77 1.44 7.13
C GLY A 70 -13.45 2.95 7.17
N PHE A 71 -14.28 3.74 7.84
CA PHE A 71 -14.08 5.19 7.96
C PHE A 71 -14.44 5.74 9.35
N VAL A 72 -13.57 6.61 9.88
CA VAL A 72 -13.79 7.40 11.11
C VAL A 72 -14.07 8.87 10.79
N ASP A 73 -14.77 9.55 11.70
CA ASP A 73 -14.98 11.00 11.62
C ASP A 73 -13.89 11.85 12.33
N GLN A 74 -14.09 13.17 12.37
CA GLN A 74 -13.21 14.13 13.08
C GLN A 74 -13.18 13.98 14.61
N THR A 75 -13.99 13.09 15.19
CA THR A 75 -13.94 12.71 16.62
C THR A 75 -13.20 11.38 16.85
N GLY A 76 -12.83 10.68 15.78
CA GLY A 76 -12.31 9.30 15.82
C GLY A 76 -13.41 8.24 15.89
N SER A 77 -14.69 8.61 15.76
CA SER A 77 -15.82 7.67 15.82
C SER A 77 -15.98 6.94 14.50
N ILE A 78 -16.12 5.61 14.53
CA ILE A 78 -16.32 4.78 13.33
C ILE A 78 -17.74 5.01 12.78
N VAL A 79 -17.84 5.61 11.60
CA VAL A 79 -19.11 5.90 10.90
C VAL A 79 -19.44 4.84 9.85
N ILE A 80 -18.42 4.28 9.20
CA ILE A 80 -18.55 3.16 8.26
C ILE A 80 -17.63 2.04 8.76
N LYS A 81 -18.19 0.86 9.05
CA LYS A 81 -17.43 -0.26 9.62
C LYS A 81 -16.45 -0.87 8.61
N PRO A 82 -15.30 -1.40 9.08
CA PRO A 82 -14.41 -2.25 8.29
C PRO A 82 -15.17 -3.28 7.44
N SER A 83 -15.03 -3.19 6.12
CA SER A 83 -15.71 -4.06 5.16
C SER A 83 -15.11 -4.06 3.74
N TYR A 84 -14.21 -3.14 3.42
CA TYR A 84 -13.57 -3.02 2.10
C TYR A 84 -12.12 -3.52 2.15
N THR A 85 -11.59 -4.07 1.06
CA THR A 85 -10.17 -4.51 1.01
C THR A 85 -9.22 -3.38 0.63
N TRP A 86 -9.74 -2.24 0.18
CA TRP A 86 -9.02 -0.97 0.05
C TRP A 86 -10.01 0.20 0.09
N ALA A 87 -9.57 1.36 0.59
CA ALA A 87 -10.34 2.61 0.56
C ALA A 87 -9.46 3.83 0.26
N GLY A 88 -9.93 4.66 -0.67
CA GLY A 88 -9.41 6.00 -0.94
C GLY A 88 -9.95 7.04 0.05
N ASN A 89 -9.56 8.31 -0.16
CA ASN A 89 -10.04 9.41 0.65
C ASN A 89 -11.42 9.90 0.18
N PHE A 90 -12.17 10.56 1.07
CA PHE A 90 -13.40 11.23 0.66
C PHE A 90 -13.09 12.52 -0.12
N SER A 91 -13.59 12.61 -1.34
CA SER A 91 -13.61 13.80 -2.18
C SER A 91 -15.03 14.06 -2.69
N ASP A 92 -15.51 15.29 -2.55
CA ASP A 92 -16.80 15.75 -3.08
C ASP A 92 -18.01 14.88 -2.68
N GLY A 93 -17.97 14.41 -1.43
CA GLY A 93 -19.01 13.57 -0.84
C GLY A 93 -18.92 12.08 -1.19
N LEU A 94 -17.93 11.66 -1.99
CA LEU A 94 -17.70 10.27 -2.38
C LEU A 94 -16.29 9.78 -1.99
N ALA A 95 -16.15 8.51 -1.64
CA ALA A 95 -14.86 7.81 -1.59
C ALA A 95 -14.89 6.64 -2.56
N VAL A 96 -13.78 6.37 -3.25
CA VAL A 96 -13.61 5.13 -4.01
C VAL A 96 -13.14 4.04 -3.04
N VAL A 97 -13.79 2.87 -3.08
CA VAL A 97 -13.42 1.70 -2.29
C VAL A 97 -13.39 0.45 -3.18
N TYR A 98 -12.62 -0.55 -2.77
CA TYR A 98 -12.50 -1.82 -3.48
C TYR A 98 -13.03 -2.96 -2.62
N GLN A 99 -13.85 -3.81 -3.23
CA GLN A 99 -14.45 -4.97 -2.59
C GLN A 99 -14.71 -6.03 -3.66
N ASP A 100 -14.51 -7.32 -3.37
CA ASP A 100 -14.94 -8.46 -4.21
C ASP A 100 -14.57 -8.34 -5.70
N GLY A 101 -13.39 -7.79 -6.02
CA GLY A 101 -12.90 -7.61 -7.40
C GLY A 101 -13.47 -6.40 -8.16
N THR A 102 -14.13 -5.45 -7.49
CA THR A 102 -14.85 -4.34 -8.13
C THR A 102 -14.69 -3.02 -7.36
N TYR A 103 -14.58 -1.92 -8.11
CA TYR A 103 -14.55 -0.58 -7.56
C TYR A 103 -15.98 -0.08 -7.30
N LEU A 104 -16.18 0.51 -6.14
CA LEU A 104 -17.41 1.17 -5.72
C LEU A 104 -17.08 2.64 -5.41
N ALA A 105 -17.98 3.56 -5.76
CA ALA A 105 -17.98 4.90 -5.16
C ALA A 105 -19.09 4.95 -4.12
N ILE A 106 -18.74 5.18 -2.85
CA ILE A 106 -19.68 5.26 -1.73
C ILE A 106 -19.80 6.70 -1.24
N ASN A 107 -20.97 7.08 -0.72
CA ASN A 107 -21.13 8.35 -0.02
C ASN A 107 -20.79 8.25 1.47
N THR A 108 -20.83 9.38 2.20
CA THR A 108 -20.56 9.48 3.65
C THR A 108 -21.52 8.71 4.57
N LYS A 109 -22.45 7.91 4.02
CA LYS A 109 -23.30 6.96 4.76
C LYS A 109 -23.04 5.50 4.35
N GLY A 110 -21.92 5.23 3.67
CA GLY A 110 -21.60 3.91 3.11
C GLY A 110 -22.48 3.49 1.94
N LYS A 111 -23.40 4.35 1.44
CA LYS A 111 -24.28 3.98 0.33
C LYS A 111 -23.50 4.03 -0.99
N VAL A 112 -23.46 2.90 -1.69
CA VAL A 112 -22.94 2.80 -3.06
C VAL A 112 -23.74 3.70 -4.01
N ILE A 113 -23.02 4.56 -4.73
CA ILE A 113 -23.52 5.49 -5.76
C ILE A 113 -23.11 5.02 -7.17
N LEU A 114 -21.94 4.38 -7.29
CA LEU A 114 -21.42 3.77 -8.51
C LEU A 114 -20.81 2.40 -8.17
N LYS A 115 -20.99 1.41 -9.06
CA LYS A 115 -20.28 0.13 -9.07
C LYS A 115 -19.70 -0.11 -10.46
N THR A 116 -18.45 -0.51 -10.56
CA THR A 116 -17.73 -0.63 -11.84
C THR A 116 -16.57 -1.64 -11.77
N SER A 117 -16.23 -2.23 -12.93
CA SER A 117 -15.02 -3.05 -13.11
C SER A 117 -13.86 -2.26 -13.73
N ASN A 118 -14.09 -1.01 -14.13
CA ASN A 118 -13.03 -0.10 -14.57
C ASN A 118 -12.37 0.57 -13.37
N TYR A 119 -11.07 0.86 -13.49
CA TYR A 119 -10.38 1.72 -12.51
C TYR A 119 -10.92 3.15 -12.61
N VAL A 120 -11.20 3.78 -11.47
CA VAL A 120 -11.76 5.13 -11.34
C VAL A 120 -10.96 5.82 -10.24
N ASN A 121 -10.39 6.99 -10.54
CA ASN A 121 -9.73 7.83 -9.54
C ASN A 121 -10.76 8.51 -8.62
N ASP A 122 -10.30 9.20 -7.57
CA ASP A 122 -11.20 9.89 -6.64
C ASP A 122 -12.09 10.94 -7.36
N PHE A 123 -13.26 11.24 -6.78
CA PHE A 123 -14.26 12.11 -7.42
C PHE A 123 -14.04 13.56 -7.07
N HIS A 124 -13.88 14.39 -8.08
CA HIS A 124 -13.21 15.66 -7.90
C HIS A 124 -14.10 16.80 -8.38
N ASN A 125 -15.01 17.30 -7.55
CA ASN A 125 -16.08 18.29 -7.79
C ASN A 125 -17.17 17.93 -8.81
N GLY A 126 -17.10 16.77 -9.46
CA GLY A 126 -18.19 16.34 -10.35
C GLY A 126 -17.84 15.21 -11.29
N LEU A 127 -16.60 15.15 -11.79
CA LEU A 127 -16.06 14.02 -12.55
C LEU A 127 -14.90 13.36 -11.81
N ALA A 128 -14.66 12.09 -12.13
CA ALA A 128 -13.42 11.37 -11.89
C ALA A 128 -12.82 10.97 -13.25
N SER A 129 -11.50 10.84 -13.32
CA SER A 129 -10.85 10.16 -14.45
C SER A 129 -11.01 8.63 -14.30
N PHE A 130 -11.18 7.90 -15.42
CA PHE A 130 -11.33 6.44 -15.40
C PHE A 130 -10.59 5.76 -16.55
N THR A 131 -10.08 4.55 -16.29
CA THR A 131 -9.41 3.70 -17.28
C THR A 131 -10.35 2.60 -17.73
N ASP A 132 -10.69 2.57 -19.03
CA ASP A 132 -11.36 1.43 -19.65
C ASP A 132 -10.41 0.22 -19.70
N THR A 133 -10.73 -0.81 -18.94
CA THR A 133 -9.95 -2.05 -18.81
C THR A 133 -9.83 -2.87 -20.09
N LYS A 134 -10.66 -2.60 -21.10
CA LYS A 134 -10.61 -3.28 -22.41
C LYS A 134 -9.71 -2.59 -23.43
N THR A 135 -9.61 -1.26 -23.36
CA THR A 135 -8.86 -0.45 -24.35
C THR A 135 -7.60 0.20 -23.78
N TYR A 136 -7.43 0.18 -22.45
CA TYR A 136 -6.39 0.92 -21.72
C TYR A 136 -6.38 2.42 -22.11
N LYS A 137 -7.58 2.99 -22.26
CA LYS A 137 -7.79 4.41 -22.54
C LYS A 137 -8.49 5.10 -21.38
N ASN A 138 -8.08 6.35 -21.19
CA ASN A 138 -8.63 7.23 -20.18
C ASN A 138 -9.83 8.01 -20.74
N GLY A 139 -10.85 8.18 -19.90
CA GLY A 139 -12.01 9.04 -20.08
C GLY A 139 -12.44 9.65 -18.75
N TYR A 140 -13.62 10.28 -18.69
CA TYR A 140 -14.15 10.89 -17.47
C TYR A 140 -15.61 10.51 -17.21
N ILE A 141 -15.92 10.19 -15.96
CA ILE A 141 -17.20 9.70 -15.45
C ILE A 141 -17.69 10.63 -14.33
N ASN A 142 -18.98 10.97 -14.30
CA ASN A 142 -19.50 11.88 -13.27
C ASN A 142 -19.92 11.16 -11.98
N ASN A 143 -20.14 11.93 -10.92
CA ASN A 143 -20.63 11.47 -9.61
C ASN A 143 -22.04 10.83 -9.61
N LYS A 144 -22.66 10.65 -10.78
CA LYS A 144 -23.90 9.89 -11.02
C LYS A 144 -23.66 8.64 -11.90
N GLY A 145 -22.40 8.24 -12.10
CA GLY A 145 -22.00 7.09 -12.91
C GLY A 145 -22.12 7.28 -14.43
N LYS A 146 -22.46 8.48 -14.92
CA LYS A 146 -22.56 8.75 -16.36
C LYS A 146 -21.18 9.10 -16.91
N ILE A 147 -20.72 8.35 -17.91
CA ILE A 147 -19.55 8.72 -18.72
C ILE A 147 -19.88 10.05 -19.44
N VAL A 148 -19.12 11.10 -19.12
CA VAL A 148 -19.24 12.42 -19.75
C VAL A 148 -18.30 12.51 -20.95
N ILE A 149 -17.07 12.02 -20.79
CA ILE A 149 -16.05 12.00 -21.84
C ILE A 149 -15.64 10.54 -22.05
N LYS A 150 -15.92 10.01 -23.26
CA LYS A 150 -15.63 8.61 -23.60
C LYS A 150 -14.12 8.31 -23.56
N ALA A 151 -13.78 7.13 -23.07
CA ALA A 151 -12.40 6.62 -23.03
C ALA A 151 -11.75 6.68 -24.41
N SER A 152 -10.77 7.56 -24.59
CA SER A 152 -10.05 7.71 -25.87
C SER A 152 -8.66 8.36 -25.77
N TYR A 153 -8.22 8.72 -24.56
CA TYR A 153 -6.93 9.34 -24.31
C TYR A 153 -5.90 8.32 -23.81
N ASN A 154 -4.63 8.53 -24.15
CA ASN A 154 -3.51 7.74 -23.64
C ASN A 154 -3.18 8.12 -22.19
N PHE A 155 -3.28 9.39 -21.85
CA PHE A 155 -3.17 9.93 -20.48
C PHE A 155 -4.31 10.91 -20.23
N ALA A 156 -4.77 10.99 -19.00
CA ALA A 156 -5.69 11.99 -18.51
C ALA A 156 -5.26 12.37 -17.08
N SER A 157 -5.00 13.65 -16.84
CA SER A 157 -4.91 14.14 -15.47
C SER A 157 -6.31 14.21 -14.88
N ASP A 158 -6.40 14.23 -13.55
CA ASP A 158 -7.56 14.84 -12.92
C ASP A 158 -7.65 16.33 -13.33
N PHE A 159 -8.82 16.93 -13.15
CA PHE A 159 -8.96 18.34 -13.50
C PHE A 159 -8.23 19.23 -12.49
N GLY A 160 -8.13 20.52 -12.79
CA GLY A 160 -7.67 21.54 -11.87
C GLY A 160 -8.81 22.39 -11.31
N LYS A 161 -8.46 23.24 -10.33
CA LYS A 161 -9.33 24.29 -9.75
C LYS A 161 -9.85 25.31 -10.79
N ASP A 162 -9.32 25.29 -12.01
CA ASP A 162 -9.78 26.08 -13.17
C ASP A 162 -10.79 25.34 -14.07
N HIS A 163 -11.28 24.17 -13.63
CA HIS A 163 -12.19 23.27 -14.35
C HIS A 163 -11.66 22.80 -15.72
N THR A 164 -10.33 22.67 -15.86
CA THR A 164 -9.68 22.07 -17.03
C THR A 164 -8.78 20.88 -16.67
N ALA A 165 -8.53 19.98 -17.62
CA ALA A 165 -7.59 18.85 -17.45
C ALA A 165 -6.59 18.76 -18.61
N ILE A 166 -5.44 18.12 -18.36
CA ILE A 166 -4.44 17.80 -19.38
C ILE A 166 -4.62 16.35 -19.83
N VAL A 167 -4.81 16.15 -21.13
CA VAL A 167 -5.00 14.84 -21.75
C VAL A 167 -4.00 14.63 -22.90
N SER A 168 -3.60 13.38 -23.13
CA SER A 168 -2.73 13.02 -24.27
C SER A 168 -3.43 12.09 -25.26
N LYS A 169 -3.20 12.32 -26.56
CA LYS A 169 -3.74 11.49 -27.65
C LYS A 169 -2.78 11.50 -28.82
N SER A 170 -2.39 10.31 -29.31
CA SER A 170 -1.47 10.15 -30.44
C SER A 170 -0.15 10.94 -30.30
N GLY A 171 0.44 10.93 -29.09
CA GLY A 171 1.71 11.62 -28.79
C GLY A 171 1.61 13.13 -28.54
N LYS A 172 0.45 13.75 -28.76
CA LYS A 172 0.20 15.18 -28.52
C LYS A 172 -0.57 15.41 -27.22
N PHE A 173 -0.39 16.59 -26.64
CA PHE A 173 -1.08 17.03 -25.42
C PHE A 173 -2.10 18.13 -25.70
N TYR A 174 -3.18 18.10 -24.93
CA TYR A 174 -4.31 19.03 -25.03
C TYR A 174 -4.77 19.42 -23.63
N ARG A 175 -5.17 20.67 -23.44
CA ARG A 175 -6.00 21.09 -22.30
C ARG A 175 -7.45 21.06 -22.72
N ILE A 176 -8.30 20.37 -21.96
CA ILE A 176 -9.75 20.24 -22.19
C ILE A 176 -10.57 20.85 -21.06
N ASN A 177 -11.83 21.17 -21.32
CA ASN A 177 -12.83 21.47 -20.29
C ASN A 177 -13.63 20.22 -19.87
N SER A 178 -14.58 20.41 -18.95
CA SER A 178 -15.47 19.38 -18.38
C SER A 178 -16.33 18.62 -19.41
N GLU A 179 -16.56 19.17 -20.59
CA GLU A 179 -17.28 18.51 -21.70
C GLU A 179 -16.33 17.84 -22.71
N GLY A 180 -15.01 17.90 -22.49
CA GLY A 180 -13.99 17.34 -23.38
C GLY A 180 -13.63 18.25 -24.57
N LYS A 181 -14.13 19.49 -24.61
CA LYS A 181 -13.75 20.47 -25.64
C LYS A 181 -12.30 20.87 -25.45
N ILE A 182 -11.49 20.74 -26.50
CA ILE A 182 -10.09 21.21 -26.51
C ILE A 182 -10.08 22.74 -26.40
N LEU A 183 -9.42 23.24 -25.36
CA LEU A 183 -9.17 24.65 -25.10
C LEU A 183 -7.80 25.10 -25.64
N LYS A 184 -6.79 24.24 -25.51
CA LYS A 184 -5.44 24.47 -26.04
C LYS A 184 -4.82 23.16 -26.53
N THR A 185 -4.12 23.21 -27.66
CA THR A 185 -3.21 22.16 -28.12
C THR A 185 -1.77 22.59 -27.82
N TYR A 186 -0.91 21.65 -27.42
CA TYR A 186 0.48 21.92 -27.13
C TYR A 186 1.40 21.34 -28.23
N PRO A 187 2.54 21.98 -28.54
CA PRO A 187 3.43 21.56 -29.63
C PRO A 187 4.25 20.31 -29.30
N LEU A 188 4.32 19.93 -28.02
CA LEU A 188 5.18 18.85 -27.55
C LEU A 188 4.73 17.48 -28.09
N ASN A 189 5.65 16.79 -28.76
CA ASN A 189 5.48 15.44 -29.30
C ASN A 189 6.68 14.59 -28.86
N ILE A 190 6.65 14.12 -27.61
CA ILE A 190 7.69 13.28 -27.02
C ILE A 190 7.19 11.84 -26.98
N LYS A 191 8.01 10.90 -27.47
CA LYS A 191 7.70 9.46 -27.44
C LYS A 191 8.04 8.79 -26.11
N ASN A 192 9.02 9.34 -25.38
CA ASN A 192 9.55 8.79 -24.14
C ASN A 192 9.36 9.83 -23.02
N TYR A 193 8.26 9.76 -22.29
CA TYR A 193 7.99 10.55 -21.08
C TYR A 193 7.44 9.64 -19.99
N TYR A 194 7.79 9.90 -18.74
CA TYR A 194 7.38 9.07 -17.58
C TYR A 194 6.27 9.73 -16.75
N GLY A 195 6.09 11.04 -16.83
CA GLY A 195 5.00 11.76 -16.17
C GLY A 195 4.59 13.05 -16.91
N VAL A 196 3.29 13.35 -16.84
CA VAL A 196 2.67 14.58 -17.36
C VAL A 196 1.74 15.10 -16.27
N THR A 197 1.74 16.41 -16.02
CA THR A 197 1.08 16.98 -14.83
C THR A 197 -0.08 17.91 -15.22
N GLY A 198 -1.07 18.07 -14.33
CA GLY A 198 -2.22 18.95 -14.56
C GLY A 198 -1.85 20.43 -14.75
N ASP A 199 -0.80 20.89 -14.05
CA ASP A 199 -0.19 22.22 -14.20
C ASP A 199 0.57 22.39 -15.53
N GLY A 200 0.79 21.32 -16.30
CA GLY A 200 1.43 21.38 -17.61
C GLY A 200 2.96 21.30 -17.58
N TYR A 201 3.53 20.52 -16.66
CA TYR A 201 4.93 20.12 -16.65
C TYR A 201 5.10 18.65 -17.09
N ILE A 202 6.28 18.32 -17.61
CA ILE A 202 6.68 16.97 -18.02
C ILE A 202 8.09 16.69 -17.52
N THR A 203 8.27 15.51 -16.90
CA THR A 203 9.57 14.94 -16.59
C THR A 203 10.09 14.18 -17.83
N TYR A 204 11.36 14.36 -18.15
CA TYR A 204 11.98 13.75 -19.33
C TYR A 204 13.38 13.24 -19.04
N THR A 205 13.70 12.07 -19.59
CA THR A 205 15.00 11.42 -19.46
C THR A 205 15.79 11.62 -20.74
N ASP A 206 17.07 11.98 -20.65
CA ASP A 206 17.97 12.01 -21.81
C ASP A 206 18.37 10.58 -22.20
N SER A 207 18.17 10.23 -23.47
CA SER A 207 18.30 8.84 -23.94
C SER A 207 19.75 8.37 -24.17
N LYS A 208 20.76 9.16 -23.79
CA LYS A 208 22.18 8.79 -23.84
C LYS A 208 22.80 8.67 -22.45
N THR A 209 22.35 9.51 -21.52
CA THR A 209 22.89 9.62 -20.16
C THR A 209 21.98 9.03 -19.09
N PHE A 210 20.71 8.74 -19.43
CA PHE A 210 19.66 8.32 -18.51
C PHE A 210 19.36 9.33 -17.38
N LEU A 211 19.83 10.57 -17.51
CA LEU A 211 19.61 11.63 -16.54
C LEU A 211 18.29 12.36 -16.79
N GLU A 212 17.62 12.76 -15.72
CA GLU A 212 16.32 13.41 -15.74
C GLU A 212 16.41 14.94 -15.74
N GLY A 213 15.40 15.55 -16.35
CA GLY A 213 15.14 16.98 -16.38
C GLY A 213 13.65 17.28 -16.56
N VAL A 214 13.30 18.55 -16.63
CA VAL A 214 11.91 19.05 -16.60
C VAL A 214 11.68 20.03 -17.73
N LYS A 215 10.52 19.92 -18.40
CA LYS A 215 10.00 20.89 -19.38
C LYS A 215 8.57 21.31 -19.04
N ASP A 216 8.16 22.46 -19.55
CA ASP A 216 6.73 22.78 -19.67
C ASP A 216 6.14 22.13 -20.96
N LEU A 217 4.82 22.08 -21.05
CA LEU A 217 4.12 21.59 -22.25
C LEU A 217 4.37 22.43 -23.52
N ASN A 218 4.91 23.64 -23.42
CA ASN A 218 5.29 24.45 -24.59
C ASN A 218 6.70 24.07 -25.11
N GLY A 219 7.48 23.30 -24.34
CA GLY A 219 8.82 22.82 -24.66
C GLY A 219 9.96 23.59 -23.98
N LYS A 220 9.65 24.58 -23.14
CA LYS A 220 10.65 25.33 -22.37
C LYS A 220 11.30 24.41 -21.34
N THR A 221 12.62 24.26 -21.42
CA THR A 221 13.41 23.59 -20.38
C THR A 221 13.36 24.38 -19.08
N ILE A 222 12.95 23.73 -18.00
CA ILE A 222 12.97 24.24 -16.63
C ILE A 222 14.20 23.69 -15.89
N LEU A 223 14.44 22.38 -16.02
CA LEU A 223 15.66 21.71 -15.58
C LEU A 223 16.24 20.92 -16.76
N LYS A 224 17.54 21.11 -17.03
CA LYS A 224 18.26 20.29 -18.02
C LYS A 224 18.42 18.87 -17.46
N ALA A 225 18.33 17.87 -18.33
CA ALA A 225 18.72 16.49 -18.05
C ALA A 225 20.15 16.43 -17.44
N SER A 226 20.23 16.27 -16.12
CA SER A 226 21.47 16.38 -15.32
C SER A 226 21.35 15.76 -13.91
N TYR A 227 20.22 15.12 -13.60
CA TYR A 227 19.84 14.63 -12.28
C TYR A 227 19.53 13.13 -12.34
N SER A 228 19.62 12.40 -11.21
CA SER A 228 19.21 10.98 -11.18
C SER A 228 17.70 10.80 -11.01
N ASP A 229 16.99 11.84 -10.55
CA ASP A 229 15.53 11.88 -10.38
C ASP A 229 15.09 13.36 -10.44
N ALA A 230 13.98 13.64 -11.12
CA ALA A 230 13.35 14.96 -11.16
C ALA A 230 11.81 14.88 -11.02
N THR A 231 11.33 14.26 -9.94
CA THR A 231 9.91 14.12 -9.61
C THR A 231 9.16 15.46 -9.48
N TYR A 232 7.98 15.59 -10.12
CA TYR A 232 7.07 16.74 -9.92
C TYR A 232 6.23 16.59 -8.65
N LEU A 233 6.06 17.68 -7.89
CA LEU A 233 5.41 17.66 -6.58
C LEU A 233 4.13 18.50 -6.49
N GLY A 234 3.61 19.08 -7.55
CA GLY A 234 2.49 20.04 -7.46
C GLY A 234 2.95 21.51 -7.36
N ASN A 235 2.05 22.47 -7.59
CA ASN A 235 2.30 23.92 -7.48
C ASN A 235 3.45 24.47 -8.36
N GLY A 236 3.92 23.73 -9.37
CA GLY A 236 5.15 24.06 -10.09
C GLY A 236 6.44 23.86 -9.27
N LEU A 237 6.44 22.90 -8.35
CA LEU A 237 7.60 22.49 -7.54
C LEU A 237 8.08 21.07 -7.93
N PHE A 238 9.37 20.81 -7.71
CA PHE A 238 10.04 19.56 -8.09
C PHE A 238 10.95 19.06 -6.97
N GLY A 239 10.91 17.76 -6.72
CA GLY A 239 11.86 17.05 -5.87
C GLY A 239 12.95 16.47 -6.75
N VAL A 240 14.20 16.85 -6.51
CA VAL A 240 15.31 16.56 -7.44
C VAL A 240 16.45 15.91 -6.68
N LYS A 241 17.02 14.83 -7.24
CA LYS A 241 18.19 14.13 -6.67
C LYS A 241 19.41 14.34 -7.56
N LYS A 242 20.59 14.56 -6.96
CA LYS A 242 21.85 14.75 -7.71
C LYS A 242 22.13 13.56 -8.62
N LYS A 243 22.89 13.77 -9.71
CA LYS A 243 23.53 12.64 -10.41
C LYS A 243 24.37 11.83 -9.40
N LEU A 244 24.14 10.52 -9.36
CA LEU A 244 24.99 9.52 -8.70
C LEU A 244 26.26 9.19 -9.51
N PRO A 245 27.32 8.67 -8.87
CA PRO A 245 28.43 8.03 -9.58
C PRO A 245 27.95 6.95 -10.55
N ASP A 246 28.72 6.75 -11.63
CA ASP A 246 28.36 5.78 -12.66
C ASP A 246 28.45 4.34 -12.09
N GLY A 247 27.34 3.60 -12.16
CA GLY A 247 27.16 2.30 -11.50
C GLY A 247 26.34 2.35 -10.20
N GLU A 248 26.24 3.49 -9.52
CA GLU A 248 25.50 3.61 -8.24
C GLU A 248 23.99 3.89 -8.40
N GLY A 249 23.46 3.93 -9.62
CA GLY A 249 22.09 4.37 -9.92
C GLY A 249 20.97 3.66 -9.15
N TYR A 250 21.22 2.46 -8.60
CA TYR A 250 20.31 1.75 -7.71
C TYR A 250 20.01 2.49 -6.40
N LEU A 251 20.93 3.36 -5.93
CA LEU A 251 20.75 4.18 -4.73
C LEU A 251 19.78 5.35 -4.92
N THR A 252 19.32 5.64 -6.14
CA THR A 252 18.42 6.79 -6.44
C THR A 252 17.14 6.77 -5.60
N GLY A 253 16.61 5.58 -5.26
CA GLY A 253 15.43 5.45 -4.40
C GLY A 253 15.65 5.97 -2.97
N VAL A 254 16.88 5.87 -2.44
CA VAL A 254 17.20 6.16 -1.03
C VAL A 254 18.03 7.44 -0.82
N MET A 255 18.33 8.19 -1.89
CA MET A 255 18.97 9.51 -1.78
C MET A 255 18.00 10.61 -1.31
N PRO A 256 18.49 11.63 -0.57
CA PRO A 256 17.71 12.80 -0.24
C PRO A 256 17.53 13.76 -1.43
N SER A 257 16.31 14.25 -1.62
CA SER A 257 15.96 15.26 -2.60
C SER A 257 16.25 16.68 -2.10
N ALA A 258 16.44 17.60 -3.06
CA ALA A 258 16.31 19.04 -2.88
C ALA A 258 15.02 19.53 -3.55
N LEU A 259 14.43 20.61 -3.02
CA LEU A 259 13.27 21.26 -3.64
C LEU A 259 13.73 22.28 -4.70
N PHE A 260 13.07 22.29 -5.86
CA PHE A 260 13.27 23.22 -6.97
C PHE A 260 11.95 23.86 -7.41
N ASP A 261 12.00 25.08 -7.99
CA ASP A 261 10.83 25.78 -8.52
C ASP A 261 10.67 25.69 -10.05
N LYS A 262 9.53 26.19 -10.56
CA LYS A 262 9.18 26.33 -11.99
C LYS A 262 10.07 27.27 -12.81
N ASN A 263 11.10 27.87 -12.22
CA ASN A 263 12.12 28.65 -12.90
C ASN A 263 13.48 27.90 -12.93
N GLY A 264 13.55 26.70 -12.35
CA GLY A 264 14.78 25.93 -12.18
C GLY A 264 15.62 26.35 -10.97
N LYS A 265 15.10 27.20 -10.07
CA LYS A 265 15.81 27.66 -8.88
C LYS A 265 15.77 26.58 -7.80
N GLN A 266 16.94 26.15 -7.33
CA GLN A 266 17.04 25.33 -6.12
C GLN A 266 16.63 26.14 -4.88
N LEU A 267 15.66 25.64 -4.12
CA LEU A 267 15.12 26.28 -2.91
C LEU A 267 15.75 25.75 -1.63
N THR A 268 16.14 24.47 -1.58
CA THR A 268 16.75 23.83 -0.40
C THR A 268 17.99 23.02 -0.76
N SER A 269 18.82 22.70 0.24
CA SER A 269 19.83 21.63 0.10
C SER A 269 19.18 20.26 -0.16
N TYR A 270 19.99 19.29 -0.58
CA TYR A 270 19.60 17.88 -0.75
C TYR A 270 19.56 17.22 0.63
N LYS A 271 18.40 17.26 1.29
CA LYS A 271 18.23 16.83 2.69
C LYS A 271 16.87 16.19 3.01
N TYR A 272 15.95 16.14 2.06
CA TYR A 272 14.59 15.63 2.27
C TYR A 272 14.45 14.25 1.65
N TYR A 273 14.35 13.23 2.51
CA TYR A 273 13.91 11.90 2.11
C TYR A 273 12.38 11.89 2.01
N ASP A 274 11.83 10.97 1.23
CA ASP A 274 10.39 10.71 1.08
C ASP A 274 9.55 11.98 0.85
N LEU A 275 10.10 12.91 0.06
CA LEU A 275 9.50 14.21 -0.25
C LEU A 275 8.24 14.01 -1.12
N SER A 276 7.07 14.17 -0.51
CA SER A 276 5.78 13.89 -1.13
C SER A 276 5.33 14.99 -2.10
N VAL A 277 4.29 14.68 -2.89
CA VAL A 277 3.49 15.71 -3.55
C VAL A 277 2.87 16.67 -2.51
N TYR A 278 2.73 17.93 -2.89
CA TYR A 278 2.10 18.99 -2.13
C TYR A 278 0.58 18.82 -2.14
N THR A 279 -0.01 18.56 -0.98
CA THR A 279 -1.45 18.66 -0.77
C THR A 279 -1.76 20.09 -0.32
N ASN A 280 -2.53 20.82 -1.13
CA ASN A 280 -2.69 22.27 -1.01
C ASN A 280 -1.34 23.02 -0.99
N GLN A 281 -0.89 23.47 0.18
CA GLN A 281 0.35 24.27 0.36
C GLN A 281 1.45 23.52 1.14
N TYR A 282 1.24 22.24 1.45
CA TYR A 282 2.11 21.45 2.31
C TYR A 282 2.54 20.14 1.64
N ALA A 283 3.82 19.79 1.74
CA ALA A 283 4.35 18.46 1.42
C ALA A 283 4.92 17.81 2.69
N SER A 284 4.86 16.49 2.77
CA SER A 284 5.58 15.68 3.76
C SER A 284 7.02 15.48 3.30
N CYS A 285 7.94 15.40 4.26
CA CYS A 285 9.27 14.84 4.08
C CYS A 285 9.80 14.30 5.40
N THR A 286 10.90 13.54 5.35
CA THR A 286 11.60 13.05 6.54
C THR A 286 13.09 13.38 6.53
N ASP A 287 13.65 13.58 7.72
CA ASP A 287 15.09 13.64 7.99
C ASP A 287 15.67 12.26 8.38
N SER A 288 14.93 11.18 8.10
CA SER A 288 15.15 9.78 8.51
C SER A 288 14.83 9.46 9.98
N LYS A 289 14.80 10.44 10.89
CA LYS A 289 14.36 10.23 12.29
C LYS A 289 12.96 10.79 12.55
N TYR A 290 12.64 11.92 11.95
CA TYR A 290 11.35 12.60 12.08
C TYR A 290 10.71 12.82 10.72
N THR A 291 9.39 12.74 10.67
CA THR A 291 8.58 13.13 9.50
C THR A 291 7.83 14.42 9.81
N TYR A 292 7.80 15.36 8.87
CA TYR A 292 7.22 16.69 9.08
C TYR A 292 6.79 17.36 7.77
N LEU A 293 5.89 18.34 7.89
CA LEU A 293 5.42 19.15 6.78
C LEU A 293 6.39 20.28 6.43
N ILE A 294 6.48 20.62 5.15
CA ILE A 294 7.17 21.81 4.61
C ILE A 294 6.23 22.67 3.76
N ASP A 295 6.48 23.98 3.73
CA ASP A 295 5.79 24.95 2.89
C ASP A 295 6.29 24.91 1.42
N THR A 296 5.66 25.69 0.54
CA THR A 296 6.03 25.79 -0.89
C THR A 296 7.37 26.50 -1.16
N LYS A 297 8.05 27.01 -0.12
CA LYS A 297 9.43 27.53 -0.18
C LYS A 297 10.45 26.51 0.34
N GLY A 298 9.99 25.39 0.89
CA GLY A 298 10.81 24.34 1.50
C GLY A 298 11.16 24.58 2.97
N ASN A 299 10.49 25.51 3.66
CA ASN A 299 10.64 25.73 5.10
C ASN A 299 9.80 24.71 5.88
N LYS A 300 10.27 24.27 7.04
CA LYS A 300 9.47 23.43 7.95
C LYS A 300 8.28 24.21 8.51
N VAL A 301 7.09 23.61 8.46
CA VAL A 301 5.87 24.15 9.07
C VAL A 301 6.01 24.07 10.58
N SER A 302 6.20 25.22 11.25
CA SER A 302 6.39 25.29 12.71
C SER A 302 5.11 25.08 13.51
N SER A 303 3.94 25.28 12.90
CA SER A 303 2.64 25.15 13.57
C SER A 303 2.15 23.70 13.72
N PHE A 304 2.77 22.74 13.04
CA PHE A 304 2.42 21.32 13.11
C PHE A 304 3.60 20.53 13.70
N PRO A 305 3.40 19.67 14.71
CA PRO A 305 4.49 18.94 15.34
C PRO A 305 5.11 17.91 14.37
N LYS A 306 6.44 17.77 14.47
CA LYS A 306 7.15 16.66 13.83
C LYS A 306 6.70 15.34 14.47
N GLN A 307 6.51 14.31 13.65
CA GLN A 307 6.26 12.95 14.11
C GLN A 307 7.58 12.18 14.20
N GLU A 308 7.76 11.31 15.18
CA GLU A 308 8.94 10.44 15.29
C GLU A 308 8.73 9.14 14.50
N GLY A 309 9.73 8.76 13.71
CA GLY A 309 9.62 7.72 12.69
C GLY A 309 9.67 8.27 11.26
N ARG A 310 9.66 7.35 10.30
CA ARG A 310 9.77 7.59 8.85
C ARG A 310 8.42 7.29 8.19
N GLY A 311 7.97 8.12 7.25
CA GLY A 311 6.72 7.87 6.53
C GLY A 311 6.13 9.13 5.88
N THR A 312 4.80 9.20 5.81
CA THR A 312 4.06 10.27 5.12
C THR A 312 3.06 11.01 6.00
N LEU A 313 2.83 12.27 5.66
CA LEU A 313 1.84 13.18 6.24
C LEU A 313 0.98 13.81 5.13
N THR A 314 -0.31 13.52 5.09
CA THR A 314 -1.24 14.05 4.06
C THR A 314 -2.24 15.00 4.70
N VAL A 315 -2.30 16.25 4.22
CA VAL A 315 -3.16 17.30 4.82
C VAL A 315 -4.55 17.29 4.19
N LEU A 316 -5.47 16.61 4.87
CA LEU A 316 -6.88 16.43 4.51
C LEU A 316 -7.73 17.54 5.15
N GLY A 317 -7.52 18.78 4.68
CA GLY A 317 -8.17 19.98 5.22
C GLY A 317 -7.55 20.42 6.55
N ASN A 318 -8.31 20.34 7.64
CA ASN A 318 -7.87 20.63 9.01
C ASN A 318 -7.32 19.40 9.76
N VAL A 319 -7.30 18.24 9.11
CA VAL A 319 -6.79 16.96 9.63
C VAL A 319 -5.53 16.57 8.83
N VAL A 320 -4.56 15.96 9.52
CA VAL A 320 -3.37 15.36 8.91
C VAL A 320 -3.46 13.85 9.09
N GLN A 321 -3.57 13.12 7.99
CA GLN A 321 -3.32 11.69 7.93
C GLN A 321 -1.82 11.47 8.13
N ALA A 322 -1.45 10.62 9.08
CA ALA A 322 -0.08 10.21 9.33
C ALA A 322 0.03 8.69 9.12
N ASN A 323 0.91 8.26 8.21
CA ASN A 323 1.32 6.87 8.10
C ASN A 323 2.83 6.82 8.34
N ILE A 324 3.20 6.60 9.60
CA ILE A 324 4.57 6.71 10.09
C ILE A 324 4.98 5.38 10.71
N ASP A 325 6.06 4.78 10.23
CA ASP A 325 6.50 3.44 10.64
C ASP A 325 5.32 2.46 10.70
N ASN A 326 4.70 2.21 9.54
CA ASN A 326 3.54 1.34 9.30
C ASN A 326 2.28 1.61 10.16
N THR A 327 2.27 2.68 10.95
CA THR A 327 1.18 3.00 11.88
C THR A 327 0.34 4.14 11.29
N LEU A 328 -0.92 3.85 10.98
CA LEU A 328 -1.90 4.85 10.53
C LEU A 328 -2.54 5.57 11.72
N TYR A 329 -2.54 6.91 11.68
CA TYR A 329 -3.24 7.77 12.64
C TYR A 329 -3.66 9.10 12.02
N TYR A 330 -4.54 9.81 12.72
CA TYR A 330 -5.08 11.10 12.31
C TYR A 330 -4.84 12.14 13.41
N LEU A 331 -4.25 13.26 13.04
CA LEU A 331 -4.00 14.42 13.91
C LEU A 331 -4.79 15.64 13.44
N LYS A 332 -5.13 16.55 14.34
CA LYS A 332 -5.47 17.94 13.96
C LYS A 332 -4.21 18.70 13.55
N MET A 333 -4.36 19.83 12.86
CA MET A 333 -3.24 20.71 12.51
C MET A 333 -2.43 21.27 13.70
N ASP A 334 -2.96 21.20 14.93
CA ASP A 334 -2.25 21.54 16.18
C ASP A 334 -1.47 20.36 16.80
N GLY A 335 -1.64 19.13 16.28
CA GLY A 335 -1.03 17.91 16.81
C GLY A 335 -1.94 17.04 17.69
N THR A 336 -3.16 17.47 18.01
CA THR A 336 -4.11 16.68 18.82
C THR A 336 -4.49 15.39 18.09
N LEU A 337 -4.36 14.24 18.76
CA LEU A 337 -4.78 12.95 18.23
C LEU A 337 -6.30 12.88 18.04
N ILE A 338 -6.74 12.35 16.90
CA ILE A 338 -8.14 12.07 16.56
C ILE A 338 -8.40 10.56 16.62
N TRP A 339 -7.55 9.78 15.95
CA TRP A 339 -7.65 8.32 15.88
C TRP A 339 -6.27 7.71 15.62
N LYS A 340 -6.03 6.48 16.07
CA LYS A 340 -4.83 5.68 15.80
C LYS A 340 -5.22 4.21 15.62
N GLY A 341 -4.53 3.50 14.74
CA GLY A 341 -4.65 2.05 14.61
C GLY A 341 -4.30 1.32 15.91
N ALA A 342 -4.85 0.12 16.10
CA ALA A 342 -4.59 -0.66 17.31
C ALA A 342 -3.13 -1.15 17.34
N GLU A 343 -2.38 -0.79 18.38
CA GLU A 343 -1.01 -1.27 18.62
C GLU A 343 -0.98 -2.59 19.41
N ALA A 344 -2.14 -3.15 19.76
CA ALA A 344 -2.27 -4.42 20.46
C ALA A 344 -3.55 -5.17 20.05
N THR A 345 -3.46 -6.50 20.01
CA THR A 345 -4.58 -7.41 19.74
C THR A 345 -4.98 -8.12 21.03
N ALA A 346 -6.23 -7.91 21.48
CA ALA A 346 -6.82 -8.66 22.58
C ALA A 346 -7.42 -9.98 22.05
N LEU A 347 -7.05 -11.10 22.67
CA LEU A 347 -7.51 -12.45 22.32
C LEU A 347 -8.69 -12.87 23.21
N SER A 348 -9.48 -13.83 22.75
CA SER A 348 -10.66 -14.35 23.48
C SER A 348 -10.32 -15.01 24.81
N SER A 349 -9.05 -15.36 25.03
CA SER A 349 -8.50 -15.87 26.30
C SER A 349 -8.23 -14.79 27.35
N GLY A 350 -8.34 -13.50 27.00
CA GLY A 350 -7.94 -12.37 27.85
C GLY A 350 -6.46 -11.98 27.71
N ILE A 351 -5.66 -12.77 26.98
CA ILE A 351 -4.28 -12.41 26.62
C ILE A 351 -4.31 -11.23 25.65
N THR A 352 -3.47 -10.22 25.88
CA THR A 352 -3.24 -9.10 24.97
C THR A 352 -1.84 -9.19 24.38
N VAL A 353 -1.73 -9.10 23.05
CA VAL A 353 -0.45 -9.12 22.33
C VAL A 353 -0.18 -7.74 21.76
N HIS A 354 0.76 -7.03 22.38
CA HIS A 354 1.24 -5.72 21.96
C HIS A 354 2.27 -5.84 20.84
N SER A 355 2.28 -4.88 19.91
CA SER A 355 3.31 -4.73 18.88
C SER A 355 4.41 -3.79 19.36
N VAL A 356 5.64 -4.29 19.47
CA VAL A 356 6.80 -3.50 19.90
C VAL A 356 7.71 -3.21 18.71
N LYS A 357 7.88 -1.94 18.39
CA LYS A 357 8.73 -1.45 17.29
C LYS A 357 10.16 -1.18 17.76
N VAL A 358 11.15 -1.75 17.07
CA VAL A 358 12.57 -1.35 17.16
C VAL A 358 13.18 -1.06 15.78
N LYS A 359 14.14 -0.12 15.75
CA LYS A 359 14.78 0.36 14.51
C LYS A 359 16.28 0.58 14.73
N PRO A 360 17.17 -0.36 14.35
CA PRO A 360 18.62 -0.19 14.50
C PRO A 360 19.20 0.85 13.53
N ASN A 361 18.55 1.08 12.37
CA ASN A 361 18.88 2.14 11.42
C ASN A 361 17.62 2.57 10.63
N LYS A 362 17.74 3.53 9.70
CA LYS A 362 16.60 4.12 8.97
C LYS A 362 15.95 3.23 7.89
N TYR A 363 16.58 2.10 7.56
CA TYR A 363 16.11 1.13 6.57
C TYR A 363 15.57 -0.17 7.20
N VAL A 364 15.74 -0.35 8.51
CA VAL A 364 15.30 -1.55 9.23
C VAL A 364 14.20 -1.17 10.23
N ALA A 365 13.01 -1.74 10.04
CA ALA A 365 11.91 -1.71 10.98
C ALA A 365 11.55 -3.15 11.39
N ILE A 366 11.42 -3.37 12.70
CA ILE A 366 11.06 -4.66 13.27
C ILE A 366 9.92 -4.44 14.26
N TYR A 367 8.76 -5.02 13.98
CA TYR A 367 7.64 -5.13 14.91
C TYR A 367 7.63 -6.55 15.46
N TYR A 368 7.69 -6.70 16.78
CA TYR A 368 7.67 -8.01 17.44
C TYR A 368 6.56 -8.08 18.51
N PRO A 369 5.95 -9.27 18.71
CA PRO A 369 4.89 -9.46 19.68
C PRO A 369 5.40 -9.48 21.12
N LYS A 370 4.65 -8.85 22.02
CA LYS A 370 4.85 -8.90 23.47
C LYS A 370 3.53 -9.16 24.19
N LEU A 371 3.44 -10.26 24.90
CA LEU A 371 2.26 -10.75 25.59
C LEU A 371 2.09 -10.10 26.97
N GLU A 372 0.83 -9.83 27.30
CA GLU A 372 0.33 -9.43 28.62
C GLU A 372 -0.95 -10.22 28.95
N GLY A 373 -1.26 -10.42 30.23
CA GLY A 373 -2.49 -11.07 30.70
C GLY A 373 -2.39 -12.58 30.96
N LEU A 374 -1.20 -13.17 30.91
CA LEU A 374 -1.00 -14.57 31.32
C LEU A 374 -0.99 -14.67 32.85
N SER A 375 -1.61 -15.73 33.38
CA SER A 375 -1.72 -15.97 34.83
C SER A 375 -0.39 -16.32 35.51
N ASP A 376 0.55 -16.94 34.79
CA ASP A 376 1.93 -17.13 35.24
C ASP A 376 2.85 -16.11 34.54
N LEU A 377 3.32 -15.15 35.33
CA LEU A 377 4.25 -14.11 34.88
C LEU A 377 5.63 -14.66 34.51
N SER A 378 6.04 -15.82 35.04
CA SER A 378 7.31 -16.45 34.68
C SER A 378 7.25 -17.08 33.28
N THR A 379 6.16 -17.80 32.96
CA THR A 379 5.83 -18.23 31.60
C THR A 379 5.65 -17.04 30.65
N GLN A 380 4.96 -15.96 31.06
CA GLN A 380 4.84 -14.75 30.26
C GLN A 380 6.21 -14.16 29.89
N LYS A 381 7.13 -14.05 30.86
CA LYS A 381 8.49 -13.55 30.61
C LYS A 381 9.25 -14.49 29.66
N LYS A 382 9.22 -15.81 29.92
CA LYS A 382 9.85 -16.84 29.09
C LYS A 382 9.41 -16.77 27.62
N ILE A 383 8.13 -16.53 27.36
CA ILE A 383 7.60 -16.37 26.00
C ILE A 383 8.09 -15.05 25.38
N ASN A 384 7.97 -13.94 26.10
CA ASN A 384 8.36 -12.61 25.61
C ASN A 384 9.86 -12.51 25.31
N ASP A 385 10.73 -12.96 26.21
CA ASP A 385 12.19 -13.00 26.02
C ASP A 385 12.57 -13.74 24.74
N LYS A 386 11.88 -14.85 24.45
CA LYS A 386 12.13 -15.68 23.28
C LYS A 386 11.57 -15.08 21.99
N LEU A 387 10.41 -14.44 22.02
CA LEU A 387 9.85 -13.72 20.87
C LEU A 387 10.72 -12.52 20.49
N GLU A 388 11.14 -11.71 21.47
CA GLU A 388 12.08 -10.60 21.25
C GLU A 388 13.38 -11.10 20.61
N GLY A 389 13.98 -12.18 21.15
CA GLY A 389 15.17 -12.81 20.56
C GLY A 389 14.97 -13.30 19.12
N LEU A 390 13.88 -14.03 18.85
CA LEU A 390 13.57 -14.57 17.52
C LEU A 390 13.43 -13.47 16.45
N PHE A 391 12.80 -12.35 16.79
CA PHE A 391 12.62 -11.24 15.85
C PHE A 391 13.88 -10.37 15.71
N THR A 392 14.54 -10.03 16.81
CA THR A 392 15.52 -8.92 16.83
C THR A 392 16.99 -9.35 16.71
N ALA A 393 17.37 -10.57 17.12
CA ALA A 393 18.76 -10.91 17.44
C ALA A 393 19.76 -10.69 16.29
N ASP A 394 19.39 -11.01 15.04
CA ASP A 394 20.23 -10.75 13.87
C ASP A 394 19.96 -9.38 13.24
N ARG A 395 18.70 -8.91 13.30
CA ARG A 395 18.28 -7.64 12.68
C ARG A 395 18.94 -6.42 13.35
N MET A 396 19.12 -6.47 14.68
CA MET A 396 19.78 -5.40 15.45
C MET A 396 21.28 -5.25 15.16
N LYS A 397 21.88 -6.16 14.38
CA LYS A 397 23.27 -6.05 13.89
C LYS A 397 23.40 -5.22 12.61
N LEU A 398 22.29 -4.96 11.91
CA LEU A 398 22.28 -4.32 10.59
C LEU A 398 22.56 -2.82 10.63
N THR A 399 23.39 -2.36 9.70
CA THR A 399 23.81 -0.96 9.53
C THR A 399 23.34 -0.40 8.20
N GLU A 400 23.50 0.92 8.00
CA GLU A 400 23.23 1.53 6.68
C GLU A 400 24.21 1.08 5.58
N LYS A 401 25.36 0.50 5.93
CA LYS A 401 26.37 0.03 4.97
C LYS A 401 25.98 -1.28 4.29
N ASP A 402 25.11 -2.06 4.93
CA ASP A 402 24.64 -3.36 4.42
C ASP A 402 23.66 -3.20 3.24
N ALA A 403 23.30 -1.95 2.89
CA ALA A 403 22.45 -1.58 1.76
C ALA A 403 21.13 -2.37 1.68
N LEU A 404 20.59 -2.73 2.85
CA LEU A 404 19.44 -3.61 3.02
C LEU A 404 18.30 -2.85 3.69
N MET A 405 17.12 -2.87 3.06
CA MET A 405 15.87 -2.56 3.73
C MET A 405 15.28 -3.84 4.33
N VAL A 406 14.78 -3.75 5.57
CA VAL A 406 14.03 -4.81 6.25
C VAL A 406 12.77 -4.20 6.82
N ASP A 407 11.64 -4.82 6.53
CA ASP A 407 10.38 -4.59 7.24
C ASP A 407 9.88 -5.95 7.76
N ASP A 408 10.04 -6.20 9.06
CA ASP A 408 9.60 -7.41 9.76
C ASP A 408 8.35 -7.08 10.58
N ASN A 409 7.26 -7.84 10.40
CA ASN A 409 5.99 -7.67 11.10
C ASN A 409 5.42 -9.03 11.58
N PHE A 410 4.25 -9.04 12.19
CA PHE A 410 3.58 -10.28 12.60
C PHE A 410 2.05 -10.20 12.53
N SER A 411 1.42 -11.36 12.40
CA SER A 411 0.03 -11.59 12.79
C SER A 411 -0.04 -12.56 13.97
N VAL A 412 -1.20 -12.59 14.62
CA VAL A 412 -1.49 -13.43 15.79
C VAL A 412 -2.85 -14.08 15.65
N ASP A 413 -2.95 -15.36 16.00
CA ASP A 413 -4.18 -16.13 16.15
C ASP A 413 -4.09 -17.07 17.37
N GLN A 414 -5.19 -17.68 17.80
CA GLN A 414 -5.23 -18.58 18.95
C GLN A 414 -6.12 -19.81 18.70
N LEU A 415 -5.50 -20.99 18.69
CA LEU A 415 -6.18 -22.28 18.64
C LEU A 415 -6.23 -22.88 20.05
N LYS A 416 -7.36 -22.70 20.76
CA LYS A 416 -7.57 -23.17 22.15
C LYS A 416 -6.50 -22.62 23.11
N ASP A 417 -5.51 -23.41 23.51
CA ASP A 417 -4.43 -23.03 24.43
C ASP A 417 -3.13 -22.64 23.69
N LEU A 418 -3.11 -22.86 22.38
CA LEU A 418 -1.98 -22.60 21.51
C LEU A 418 -2.09 -21.20 20.89
N LEU A 419 -1.15 -20.32 21.24
CA LEU A 419 -0.93 -19.06 20.54
C LEU A 419 -0.14 -19.33 19.25
N VAL A 420 -0.61 -18.77 18.14
CA VAL A 420 0.04 -18.86 16.83
C VAL A 420 0.53 -17.46 16.46
N ILE A 421 1.85 -17.29 16.32
CA ILE A 421 2.47 -16.06 15.82
C ILE A 421 3.02 -16.36 14.43
N CYS A 422 2.49 -15.71 13.39
CA CYS A 422 3.10 -15.72 12.06
C CYS A 422 3.95 -14.45 11.88
N ARG A 423 5.27 -14.57 11.95
CA ARG A 423 6.19 -13.53 11.50
C ARG A 423 6.12 -13.43 9.98
N THR A 424 5.90 -12.23 9.48
CA THR A 424 6.07 -11.86 8.08
C THR A 424 7.24 -10.91 7.94
N GLY A 425 7.91 -10.88 6.80
CA GLY A 425 8.98 -9.92 6.57
C GLY A 425 9.36 -9.76 5.11
N TYR A 426 10.15 -8.73 4.80
CA TYR A 426 10.70 -8.51 3.46
C TYR A 426 12.10 -7.88 3.51
N ASP A 427 13.09 -8.64 3.05
CA ASP A 427 14.50 -8.25 2.98
C ASP A 427 14.83 -7.77 1.57
N PHE A 428 15.03 -6.46 1.36
CA PHE A 428 15.30 -5.88 0.04
C PHE A 428 16.69 -5.22 -0.02
N PRO A 429 17.70 -5.91 -0.61
CA PRO A 429 18.97 -5.29 -0.96
C PRO A 429 18.78 -4.23 -2.05
N PHE A 430 19.33 -3.04 -1.86
CA PHE A 430 19.17 -1.94 -2.83
C PHE A 430 19.77 -2.31 -4.19
N GLY A 431 18.95 -2.23 -5.23
CA GLY A 431 19.32 -2.63 -6.60
C GLY A 431 19.03 -4.08 -6.96
N ALA A 432 18.56 -4.91 -6.03
CA ALA A 432 18.01 -6.21 -6.36
C ALA A 432 16.71 -6.07 -7.18
N ALA A 433 16.45 -7.03 -8.07
CA ALA A 433 15.23 -7.05 -8.88
C ALA A 433 13.95 -7.29 -8.04
N HIS A 434 14.11 -7.95 -6.90
CA HIS A 434 13.13 -8.15 -5.84
C HIS A 434 13.88 -8.42 -4.52
N GLY A 435 13.19 -8.36 -3.39
CA GLY A 435 13.72 -8.79 -2.10
C GLY A 435 13.46 -10.27 -1.85
N THR A 436 13.54 -10.68 -0.59
CA THR A 436 13.19 -12.01 -0.12
C THR A 436 12.07 -11.89 0.92
N PRO A 437 10.86 -12.41 0.66
CA PRO A 437 9.80 -12.46 1.66
C PRO A 437 10.11 -13.52 2.70
N ILE A 438 9.69 -13.27 3.94
CA ILE A 438 9.82 -14.19 5.07
C ILE A 438 8.42 -14.53 5.57
N ARG A 439 8.19 -15.81 5.86
CA ARG A 439 7.01 -16.30 6.59
C ARG A 439 7.48 -17.39 7.56
N LEU A 440 7.31 -17.17 8.86
CA LEU A 440 7.70 -18.13 9.91
C LEU A 440 6.64 -18.18 11.00
N TYR A 441 6.13 -19.38 11.28
CA TYR A 441 5.15 -19.60 12.35
C TYR A 441 5.83 -20.06 13.64
N TYR A 442 5.35 -19.54 14.77
CA TYR A 442 5.73 -19.97 16.11
C TYR A 442 4.47 -20.42 16.87
N PHE A 443 4.45 -21.70 17.24
CA PHE A 443 3.34 -22.35 17.94
C PHE A 443 3.69 -22.45 19.43
N ILE A 444 2.95 -21.73 20.27
CA ILE A 444 3.33 -21.45 21.67
C ILE A 444 2.21 -21.88 22.61
N ASP A 445 2.46 -22.88 23.45
CA ASP A 445 1.56 -23.23 24.55
C ASP A 445 1.59 -22.10 25.61
N THR A 446 0.47 -21.40 25.78
CA THR A 446 0.37 -20.27 26.72
C THR A 446 0.40 -20.70 28.18
N LYS A 447 0.22 -21.99 28.50
CA LYS A 447 0.23 -22.52 29.88
C LYS A 447 1.62 -22.95 30.35
N THR A 448 2.52 -23.32 29.43
CA THR A 448 3.89 -23.76 29.78
C THR A 448 5.01 -22.93 29.14
N GLY A 449 4.69 -22.05 28.18
CA GLY A 449 5.66 -21.32 27.36
C GLY A 449 6.52 -22.25 26.51
N THR A 450 6.00 -23.41 26.14
CA THR A 450 6.66 -24.34 25.22
C THR A 450 6.42 -23.86 23.79
N PHE A 451 7.49 -23.84 22.98
CA PHE A 451 7.40 -23.53 21.56
C PHE A 451 7.57 -24.85 20.81
N TYR A 452 6.55 -25.30 20.11
CA TYR A 452 6.58 -26.58 19.39
C TYR A 452 7.22 -26.45 18.01
N GLN A 453 7.87 -27.52 17.57
CA GLN A 453 8.44 -27.71 16.24
C GLN A 453 7.58 -28.69 15.44
N PHE A 454 7.76 -28.72 14.12
CA PHE A 454 7.03 -29.60 13.20
C PHE A 454 7.00 -31.07 13.65
N LYS A 455 8.17 -31.61 14.03
CA LYS A 455 8.34 -32.98 14.54
C LYS A 455 7.50 -33.30 15.79
N ASP A 456 7.19 -32.30 16.63
CA ASP A 456 6.54 -32.50 17.94
C ASP A 456 5.03 -32.83 17.80
N LEU A 457 4.50 -32.73 16.58
CA LEU A 457 3.13 -33.12 16.21
C LEU A 457 3.00 -34.63 15.95
N PHE A 458 4.12 -35.32 15.72
CA PHE A 458 4.16 -36.69 15.22
C PHE A 458 4.74 -37.65 16.26
N LYS A 459 4.32 -38.92 16.18
CA LYS A 459 4.89 -39.98 17.01
C LYS A 459 6.38 -40.11 16.69
N LYS A 460 7.19 -40.14 17.74
CA LYS A 460 8.67 -40.14 17.68
C LYS A 460 9.26 -41.10 16.63
N ASP A 461 8.72 -42.31 16.54
CA ASP A 461 9.23 -43.37 15.67
C ASP A 461 8.42 -43.52 14.36
N SER A 462 7.57 -42.54 14.03
CA SER A 462 6.78 -42.55 12.78
C SER A 462 7.58 -42.00 11.59
N ASN A 463 7.36 -42.59 10.42
CA ASN A 463 7.99 -42.14 9.17
C ASN A 463 7.23 -40.96 8.53
N TYR A 464 6.92 -39.94 9.35
CA TYR A 464 6.04 -38.84 8.96
C TYR A 464 6.60 -38.03 7.80
N VAL A 465 7.91 -37.74 7.79
CA VAL A 465 8.59 -37.01 6.70
C VAL A 465 8.32 -37.65 5.35
N LYS A 466 8.56 -38.98 5.21
CA LYS A 466 8.34 -39.69 3.94
C LYS A 466 6.86 -39.82 3.59
N ALA A 467 5.98 -39.99 4.58
CA ALA A 467 4.54 -40.06 4.34
C ALA A 467 3.98 -38.72 3.81
N LEU A 468 4.41 -37.60 4.42
CA LEU A 468 4.04 -36.26 4.00
C LEU A 468 4.67 -35.88 2.65
N ASP A 469 5.91 -36.27 2.37
CA ASP A 469 6.54 -36.04 1.05
C ASP A 469 5.74 -36.70 -0.09
N ASN A 470 5.25 -37.93 0.13
CA ASN A 470 4.35 -38.61 -0.82
C ASN A 470 3.01 -37.88 -1.01
N ILE A 471 2.44 -37.32 0.07
CA ILE A 471 1.18 -36.54 0.01
C ILE A 471 1.42 -35.21 -0.72
N VAL A 472 2.52 -34.51 -0.44
CA VAL A 472 2.94 -33.28 -1.12
C VAL A 472 3.13 -33.53 -2.62
N ARG A 473 3.92 -34.54 -3.02
CA ARG A 473 4.08 -34.93 -4.44
C ARG A 473 2.76 -35.21 -5.15
N LYS A 474 1.82 -35.89 -4.47
CA LYS A 474 0.48 -36.16 -5.01
C LYS A 474 -0.34 -34.87 -5.18
N LYS A 475 -0.24 -33.92 -4.25
CA LYS A 475 -0.93 -32.62 -4.30
C LYS A 475 -0.31 -31.66 -5.33
N MET A 476 1.03 -31.61 -5.43
CA MET A 476 1.75 -30.90 -6.51
C MET A 476 1.19 -31.31 -7.88
N LYS A 477 1.25 -32.61 -8.21
CA LYS A 477 0.75 -33.13 -9.49
C LYS A 477 -0.74 -32.87 -9.72
N ALA A 478 -1.56 -32.82 -8.65
CA ALA A 478 -2.96 -32.47 -8.75
C ALA A 478 -3.15 -30.97 -9.09
N GLN A 479 -2.38 -30.07 -8.48
CA GLN A 479 -2.39 -28.63 -8.78
C GLN A 479 -1.87 -28.35 -10.21
N GLU A 480 -0.73 -28.94 -10.61
CA GLU A 480 -0.23 -28.89 -12.01
C GLU A 480 -1.31 -29.28 -13.03
N THR A 481 -2.13 -30.29 -12.70
CA THR A 481 -3.23 -30.77 -13.56
C THR A 481 -4.46 -29.86 -13.52
N ALA A 482 -4.74 -29.18 -12.40
CA ALA A 482 -5.97 -28.42 -12.16
C ALA A 482 -5.88 -26.94 -12.55
N ASP A 483 -4.76 -26.28 -12.28
CA ASP A 483 -4.57 -24.83 -12.48
C ASP A 483 -3.36 -24.47 -13.36
N GLY A 484 -2.49 -25.43 -13.68
CA GLY A 484 -1.29 -25.19 -14.49
C GLY A 484 -0.11 -24.63 -13.69
N SER A 485 -0.10 -24.79 -12.36
CA SER A 485 1.09 -24.64 -11.52
C SER A 485 2.28 -25.44 -12.06
N PHE A 486 3.49 -25.05 -11.65
CA PHE A 486 4.73 -25.68 -12.08
C PHE A 486 5.70 -25.82 -10.91
N TYR A 487 6.13 -27.06 -10.64
CA TYR A 487 7.10 -27.37 -9.60
C TYR A 487 8.40 -27.91 -10.19
N PHE A 488 9.50 -27.79 -9.44
CA PHE A 488 10.79 -28.36 -9.80
C PHE A 488 10.80 -29.86 -9.50
N THR A 489 11.15 -30.68 -10.48
CA THR A 489 11.25 -32.14 -10.32
C THR A 489 12.56 -32.54 -9.63
N SER A 490 12.47 -33.25 -8.51
CA SER A 490 13.60 -33.79 -7.75
C SER A 490 13.31 -35.19 -7.22
N ASP A 491 14.31 -36.07 -7.25
CA ASP A 491 14.25 -37.41 -6.61
C ASP A 491 14.48 -37.35 -5.09
N SER A 492 15.11 -36.28 -4.59
CA SER A 492 15.27 -36.02 -3.16
C SER A 492 13.93 -35.64 -2.52
N THR A 493 13.74 -35.99 -1.24
CA THR A 493 12.59 -35.54 -0.43
C THR A 493 12.56 -34.02 -0.32
N TYR A 494 11.39 -33.42 -0.54
CA TYR A 494 11.15 -32.00 -0.29
C TYR A 494 10.85 -31.75 1.19
N VAL A 495 10.02 -32.60 1.81
CA VAL A 495 9.65 -32.47 3.22
C VAL A 495 10.84 -32.84 4.12
N THR A 496 11.01 -32.09 5.21
CA THR A 496 12.10 -32.28 6.21
C THR A 496 11.56 -32.38 7.64
N GLU A 497 12.42 -32.71 8.62
CA GLU A 497 12.04 -32.69 10.05
C GLU A 497 11.82 -31.27 10.60
N SER A 498 12.41 -30.27 9.96
CA SER A 498 12.31 -28.84 10.29
C SER A 498 11.39 -28.08 9.32
N GLN A 499 10.42 -28.78 8.72
CA GLN A 499 9.54 -28.21 7.70
C GLN A 499 8.78 -26.98 8.21
N PHE A 500 8.58 -25.99 7.35
CA PHE A 500 7.69 -24.87 7.64
C PHE A 500 6.22 -25.28 7.46
N PHE A 501 5.38 -24.88 8.42
CA PHE A 501 3.99 -25.31 8.49
C PHE A 501 3.09 -24.26 9.16
N ASP A 502 1.80 -24.34 8.84
CA ASP A 502 0.67 -23.67 9.49
C ASP A 502 -0.33 -24.74 10.00
N LEU A 503 -1.22 -24.38 10.92
CA LEU A 503 -2.21 -25.27 11.53
C LEU A 503 -3.61 -24.63 11.59
N SER A 504 -4.65 -25.45 11.40
CA SER A 504 -6.03 -25.10 11.73
C SER A 504 -6.61 -26.08 12.79
N ASN A 505 -7.91 -25.99 13.05
CA ASN A 505 -8.66 -26.96 13.84
C ASN A 505 -8.88 -28.33 13.15
N ASP A 506 -8.47 -28.50 11.88
CA ASP A 506 -8.73 -29.72 11.08
C ASP A 506 -7.60 -30.11 10.10
N THR A 507 -6.62 -29.23 9.87
CA THR A 507 -5.67 -29.30 8.76
C THR A 507 -4.25 -28.91 9.18
N LEU A 508 -3.27 -29.67 8.69
CA LEU A 508 -1.85 -29.30 8.66
C LEU A 508 -1.53 -28.69 7.29
N THR A 509 -1.04 -27.45 7.24
CA THR A 509 -0.57 -26.86 5.97
C THR A 509 0.94 -26.88 5.93
N VAL A 510 1.52 -27.76 5.11
CA VAL A 510 2.96 -27.74 4.84
C VAL A 510 3.26 -26.70 3.77
N TYR A 511 4.22 -25.79 4.01
CA TYR A 511 4.64 -24.81 3.01
C TYR A 511 6.17 -24.77 2.82
N PHE A 512 6.58 -24.11 1.73
CA PHE A 512 7.96 -24.00 1.26
C PHE A 512 8.32 -22.56 0.92
N ASP A 513 9.60 -22.21 1.03
CA ASP A 513 10.10 -20.87 0.67
C ASP A 513 9.99 -20.57 -0.83
N SER A 514 9.93 -19.27 -1.14
CA SER A 514 9.93 -18.75 -2.51
C SER A 514 11.20 -19.16 -3.26
N GLY A 515 11.05 -20.02 -4.27
CA GLY A 515 12.16 -20.58 -5.03
C GLY A 515 12.62 -21.97 -4.59
N ALA A 516 12.08 -22.55 -3.51
CA ALA A 516 12.56 -23.84 -3.00
C ALA A 516 12.09 -25.05 -3.84
N ILE A 517 10.80 -25.10 -4.21
CA ILE A 517 10.21 -26.20 -5.00
C ILE A 517 9.44 -25.72 -6.24
N ALA A 518 9.37 -24.42 -6.46
CA ALA A 518 8.67 -23.78 -7.57
C ALA A 518 9.34 -22.43 -7.88
N PRO A 519 9.14 -21.82 -9.06
CA PRO A 519 9.66 -20.49 -9.36
C PRO A 519 9.22 -19.45 -8.32
N TYR A 520 10.08 -18.48 -8.01
CA TYR A 520 9.83 -17.43 -7.00
C TYR A 520 8.46 -16.71 -7.18
N ALA A 521 7.97 -16.58 -8.42
CA ALA A 521 6.66 -16.01 -8.74
C ALA A 521 5.45 -16.81 -8.21
N ALA A 522 5.64 -18.05 -7.73
CA ALA A 522 4.62 -18.84 -7.03
C ALA A 522 4.42 -18.44 -5.55
N GLY A 523 5.23 -17.51 -5.02
CA GLY A 523 5.15 -17.10 -3.61
C GLY A 523 5.67 -18.20 -2.69
N PHE A 524 4.87 -18.62 -1.71
CA PHE A 524 5.15 -19.76 -0.83
C PHE A 524 4.28 -20.95 -1.25
N PRO A 525 4.80 -21.97 -1.96
CA PRO A 525 4.04 -23.18 -2.27
C PRO A 525 3.54 -23.84 -1.00
N GLN A 526 2.23 -24.07 -0.90
CA GLN A 526 1.58 -24.61 0.31
C GLN A 526 0.57 -25.71 0.00
N PHE A 527 0.49 -26.70 0.89
CA PHE A 527 -0.30 -27.92 0.73
C PHE A 527 -1.04 -28.22 2.03
N GLU A 528 -2.34 -27.99 2.03
CA GLU A 528 -3.28 -28.37 3.10
C GLU A 528 -3.42 -29.90 3.16
N ILE A 529 -3.23 -30.49 4.33
CA ILE A 529 -3.29 -31.93 4.62
C ILE A 529 -4.24 -32.13 5.82
N PRO A 530 -5.49 -32.57 5.59
CA PRO A 530 -6.44 -32.82 6.67
C PRO A 530 -5.92 -33.85 7.69
N PHE A 531 -6.15 -33.63 8.98
CA PHE A 531 -5.68 -34.56 10.03
C PHE A 531 -6.34 -35.96 9.95
N SER A 532 -7.43 -36.11 9.19
CA SER A 532 -7.99 -37.42 8.81
C SER A 532 -6.98 -38.29 8.07
N ASP A 533 -6.25 -37.69 7.13
CA ASP A 533 -5.41 -38.39 6.15
C ASP A 533 -4.09 -38.88 6.77
N ILE A 534 -3.71 -38.31 7.91
CA ILE A 534 -2.44 -38.53 8.62
C ILE A 534 -2.64 -38.91 10.11
N THR A 535 -3.87 -39.27 10.51
CA THR A 535 -4.25 -39.58 11.90
C THR A 535 -3.42 -40.71 12.55
N ASN A 536 -2.83 -41.60 11.75
CA ASN A 536 -1.91 -42.64 12.23
C ASN A 536 -0.51 -42.11 12.59
N LEU A 537 -0.04 -41.02 11.98
CA LEU A 537 1.27 -40.40 12.21
C LEU A 537 1.28 -39.48 13.43
N ILE A 538 0.20 -38.74 13.63
CA ILE A 538 0.04 -37.73 14.70
C ILE A 538 0.18 -38.36 16.09
N ASP A 539 0.96 -37.74 16.98
CA ASP A 539 0.93 -38.07 18.40
C ASP A 539 -0.25 -37.37 19.08
N LYS A 540 -1.40 -38.05 19.08
CA LYS A 540 -2.62 -37.54 19.73
C LYS A 540 -2.54 -37.52 21.25
N ASP A 541 -1.55 -38.19 21.84
CA ASP A 541 -1.29 -38.12 23.27
C ASP A 541 -0.27 -37.04 23.66
N GLY A 542 0.51 -36.57 22.69
CA GLY A 542 1.49 -35.50 22.82
C GLY A 542 0.91 -34.15 23.22
N ALA A 543 1.72 -33.35 23.91
CA ALA A 543 1.33 -32.04 24.42
C ALA A 543 0.98 -31.05 23.29
N PHE A 544 1.66 -31.11 22.14
CA PHE A 544 1.37 -30.23 21.01
C PHE A 544 -0.05 -30.45 20.50
N TRP A 545 -0.44 -31.68 20.16
CA TRP A 545 -1.81 -31.98 19.74
C TRP A 545 -2.85 -31.50 20.76
N LYS A 546 -2.65 -31.83 22.05
CA LYS A 546 -3.56 -31.46 23.14
C LYS A 546 -3.63 -29.95 23.42
N SER A 547 -2.72 -29.14 22.90
CA SER A 547 -2.77 -27.67 23.05
C SER A 547 -3.77 -26.99 22.12
N PHE A 548 -4.03 -27.55 20.92
CA PHE A 548 -4.95 -26.97 19.92
C PHE A 548 -6.15 -27.86 19.56
N HIS A 549 -6.11 -29.16 19.82
CA HIS A 549 -7.27 -30.07 19.70
C HIS A 549 -7.90 -30.42 21.06
N GLN A 550 -9.08 -31.04 21.03
CA GLN A 550 -9.76 -31.65 22.18
C GLN A 550 -9.55 -33.17 22.17
#